data_AF-V5FEB3-F1
#
_entry.id   AF-V5FEB3-F1
#
_cell.length_a   1.000
_cell.length_b   1.000
_cell.length_c   1.000
_cell.angle_alpha   90.00
_cell.angle_beta   90.00
_cell.angle_gamma   90.00
#
_symmetry.space_group_name_H-M   'P 1'
#
loop_
_entity.id
_entity.type
_entity.pdbx_description
1 polymer ?
#
loop_
_entity_poly.entity_id
_entity_poly.type
_entity_poly.pdbx_seq_one_letter_code
_entity_poly.pdbx_strand_id
1 'polypeptide(L)'
;MDEEKYFGVVQEVIRELVTTLTDTDEIKLEQPLYELGVDSLATVNLLVELSLRADVDLEDFVDDMETPKNVADLCAVMAMFEESGVCS
;
A
#
# COMPACT_ATOMS: atom_id res chain seq x y z
N MET A 1 -8.80 -13.83 2.88
CA MET A 1 -9.06 -13.06 1.64
C MET A 1 -9.28 -11.65 2.12
N ASP A 2 -8.17 -11.00 2.47
CA ASP A 2 -8.17 -9.76 3.27
C ASP A 2 -7.68 -8.58 2.42
N GLU A 3 -7.16 -8.86 1.22
CA GLU A 3 -6.67 -7.87 0.25
C GLU A 3 -7.79 -6.96 -0.28
N GLU A 4 -8.99 -7.51 -0.52
CA GLU A 4 -10.16 -6.73 -0.93
C GLU A 4 -10.65 -5.75 0.15
N LYS A 5 -10.39 -6.06 1.44
CA LYS A 5 -10.78 -5.21 2.56
C LYS A 5 -10.00 -3.89 2.55
N TYR A 6 -8.71 -3.96 2.25
CA TYR A 6 -7.81 -2.80 2.27
C TYR A 6 -7.63 -2.14 0.90
N PHE A 7 -8.15 -2.76 -0.16
CA PHE A 7 -8.09 -2.23 -1.51
C PHE A 7 -8.56 -0.77 -1.61
N GLY A 8 -9.66 -0.42 -0.94
CA GLY A 8 -10.17 0.96 -0.94
C GLY A 8 -9.16 1.97 -0.37
N VAL A 9 -8.56 1.65 0.77
CA VAL A 9 -7.55 2.49 1.44
C VAL A 9 -6.30 2.59 0.56
N VAL A 10 -5.76 1.46 0.11
CA VAL A 10 -4.56 1.42 -0.73
C VAL A 10 -4.78 2.21 -2.03
N GLN A 11 -5.95 2.09 -2.64
CA GLN A 11 -6.30 2.84 -3.83
C GLN A 11 -6.30 4.35 -3.59
N GLU A 12 -6.84 4.81 -2.46
CA GLU A 12 -6.80 6.23 -2.08
C GLU A 12 -5.35 6.72 -1.92
N VAL A 13 -4.50 5.99 -1.18
CA VAL A 13 -3.10 6.39 -0.98
C VAL A 13 -2.33 6.45 -2.30
N ILE A 14 -2.55 5.48 -3.19
CA ILE A 14 -1.95 5.49 -4.55
C ILE A 14 -2.37 6.75 -5.31
N ARG A 15 -3.65 7.14 -5.26
CA ARG A 15 -4.13 8.35 -5.94
C ARG A 15 -3.57 9.64 -5.33
N GLU A 16 -3.39 9.67 -4.01
CA GLU A 16 -2.78 10.83 -3.33
C GLU A 16 -1.31 11.01 -3.71
N LEU A 17 -0.55 9.92 -3.81
CA LEU A 17 0.88 9.98 -4.12
C LEU A 17 1.17 10.07 -5.62
N VAL A 18 0.33 9.47 -6.46
CA VAL A 18 0.54 9.42 -7.90
C VAL A 18 -0.35 10.43 -8.62
N THR A 19 0.19 11.64 -8.76
CA THR A 19 -0.49 12.78 -9.42
C THR A 19 -0.83 12.57 -10.90
N THR A 20 -0.28 11.52 -11.53
CA THR A 20 -0.58 11.17 -12.92
C THR A 20 -1.85 10.33 -13.08
N LEU A 21 -2.38 9.76 -11.99
CA LEU A 21 -3.62 9.00 -12.01
C LEU A 21 -4.81 9.93 -11.84
N THR A 22 -5.87 9.68 -12.61
CA THR A 22 -7.13 10.42 -12.53
C THR A 22 -8.19 9.56 -11.87
N ASP A 23 -9.24 10.16 -11.28
CA ASP A 23 -10.39 9.44 -10.70
C ASP A 23 -11.06 8.43 -11.65
N THR A 24 -10.86 8.58 -12.95
CA THR A 24 -11.39 7.67 -13.98
C THR A 24 -10.50 6.46 -14.27
N ASP A 25 -9.25 6.46 -13.83
CA ASP A 25 -8.34 5.33 -14.02
C ASP A 25 -8.75 4.16 -13.12
N GLU A 26 -9.05 3.02 -13.74
CA GLU A 26 -9.38 1.78 -13.03
C GLU A 26 -8.08 1.16 -12.49
N ILE A 27 -7.97 1.09 -11.17
CA ILE A 27 -6.87 0.40 -10.48
C ILE A 27 -7.32 -1.03 -10.20
N LYS A 28 -6.46 -2.02 -10.41
CA LYS A 28 -6.74 -3.45 -10.12
C LYS A 28 -5.75 -4.00 -9.12
N LEU A 29 -6.19 -5.00 -8.34
CA LEU A 29 -5.34 -5.71 -7.37
C LEU A 29 -4.07 -6.28 -8.03
N GLU A 30 -4.22 -6.99 -9.14
CA GLU A 30 -3.08 -7.59 -9.85
C GLU A 30 -2.28 -6.57 -10.68
N GLN A 31 -2.67 -5.29 -10.68
CA GLN A 31 -2.00 -4.27 -11.46
C GLN A 31 -0.61 -3.98 -10.91
N PRO A 32 0.44 -4.05 -11.74
CA PRO A 32 1.78 -3.67 -11.32
C PRO A 32 1.90 -2.19 -10.95
N LEU A 33 2.63 -1.91 -9.87
CA LEU A 33 2.83 -0.55 -9.36
C LEU A 33 3.52 0.37 -10.38
N TYR A 34 4.49 -0.16 -11.14
CA TYR A 34 5.19 0.63 -12.15
C TYR A 34 4.27 1.09 -13.29
N GLU A 35 3.20 0.34 -13.61
CA GLU A 35 2.22 0.75 -14.63
C GLU A 35 1.34 1.90 -14.14
N LEU A 36 1.16 2.00 -12.82
CA LEU A 36 0.46 3.11 -12.18
C LEU A 36 1.33 4.37 -12.13
N GLY A 37 2.64 4.29 -12.38
CA GLY A 37 3.59 5.39 -12.20
C GLY A 37 4.24 5.42 -10.82
N VAL A 38 4.11 4.35 -10.04
CA VAL A 38 4.79 4.19 -8.76
C VAL A 38 6.20 3.67 -9.00
N ASP A 39 7.19 4.50 -8.71
CA ASP A 39 8.60 4.12 -8.71
C ASP A 39 9.06 3.63 -7.32
N SER A 40 10.36 3.33 -7.16
CA SER A 40 10.91 2.85 -5.90
C SER A 40 10.78 3.86 -4.74
N LEU A 41 10.83 5.17 -5.02
CA LEU A 41 10.65 6.20 -4.00
C LEU A 41 9.17 6.37 -3.65
N ALA A 42 8.29 6.36 -4.64
CA ALA A 42 6.85 6.38 -4.44
C ALA A 42 6.37 5.15 -3.66
N THR A 43 7.00 3.99 -3.88
CA THR A 43 6.75 2.76 -3.11
C THR A 43 7.08 2.95 -1.62
N VAL A 44 8.24 3.55 -1.31
CA VAL A 44 8.60 3.85 0.09
C VAL A 44 7.59 4.82 0.71
N ASN A 45 7.21 5.87 -0.02
CA ASN A 45 6.20 6.82 0.47
C ASN A 45 4.84 6.14 0.71
N LEU A 46 4.43 5.22 -0.16
CA LEU A 46 3.21 4.42 0.02
C LEU A 46 3.28 3.60 1.32
N LEU A 47 4.40 2.91 1.55
CA LEU A 47 4.59 2.10 2.76
C LEU A 47 4.54 2.96 4.03
N VAL A 48 5.15 4.14 4.01
CA VAL A 48 5.11 5.10 5.13
C VAL A 48 3.68 5.60 5.36
N GLU A 49 2.96 5.99 4.32
CA GLU A 49 1.57 6.46 4.45
C GLU A 49 0.61 5.37 4.94
N LEU A 50 0.86 4.11 4.56
CA LEU A 50 0.10 2.96 5.06
C LEU A 50 0.42 2.67 6.52
N SER A 51 1.69 2.74 6.93
CA SER A 51 2.08 2.52 8.33
C SER A 51 1.50 3.58 9.25
N LEU A 52 1.50 4.84 8.82
CA LEU A 52 0.86 5.96 9.54
C LEU A 52 -0.65 5.76 9.69
N ARG A 53 -1.33 5.21 8.68
CA ARG A 53 -2.77 4.92 8.74
C ARG A 53 -3.12 3.79 9.70
N ALA A 54 -2.25 2.79 9.78
CA ALA A 54 -2.37 1.66 10.69
C ALA A 54 -1.84 1.95 12.10
N ASP A 55 -1.30 3.16 12.34
CA ASP A 55 -0.65 3.55 13.60
C ASP A 55 0.48 2.60 14.02
N VAL A 56 1.30 2.16 13.05
CA VAL A 56 2.45 1.29 13.29
C VAL A 56 3.76 1.93 12.83
N ASP A 57 4.85 1.57 13.50
CA ASP A 57 6.20 1.96 13.11
C ASP A 57 6.69 1.08 11.95
N LEU A 58 6.92 1.67 10.78
CA LEU A 58 7.40 0.96 9.59
C LEU A 58 8.74 0.24 9.84
N GLU A 59 9.58 0.79 10.72
CA GLU A 59 10.87 0.22 11.09
C GLU A 59 10.74 -1.18 11.69
N ASP A 60 9.62 -1.52 12.32
CA ASP A 60 9.37 -2.86 12.88
C ASP A 60 9.10 -3.92 11.79
N PHE A 61 8.77 -3.50 10.57
CA PHE A 61 8.39 -4.38 9.46
C PHE A 61 9.37 -4.37 8.29
N VAL A 62 10.31 -3.42 8.24
CA VAL A 62 11.19 -3.20 7.09
C VAL A 62 12.06 -4.41 6.74
N ASP A 63 12.45 -5.20 7.75
CA ASP A 63 13.28 -6.40 7.58
C ASP A 63 12.47 -7.63 7.12
N ASP A 64 11.18 -7.70 7.48
CA ASP A 64 10.30 -8.83 7.15
C ASP A 64 9.46 -8.58 5.88
N MET A 65 9.41 -7.35 5.38
CA MET A 65 8.65 -7.01 4.18
C MET A 65 9.40 -7.28 2.88
N GLU A 66 8.71 -7.92 1.94
CA GLU A 66 9.14 -7.92 0.55
C GLU A 66 8.67 -6.62 -0.14
N THR A 67 9.47 -6.13 -1.09
CA THR A 67 9.08 -4.96 -1.88
C THR A 67 7.81 -5.27 -2.68
N PRO A 68 6.71 -4.53 -2.46
CA PRO A 68 5.46 -4.78 -3.16
C PRO A 68 5.61 -4.44 -4.65
N LYS A 69 5.07 -5.30 -5.52
CA LYS A 69 5.18 -5.17 -6.98
C LYS A 69 3.85 -4.80 -7.63
N ASN A 70 2.74 -5.15 -6.99
CA ASN A 70 1.38 -4.87 -7.45
C ASN A 70 0.52 -4.33 -6.30
N VAL A 71 -0.72 -3.96 -6.61
CA VAL A 71 -1.65 -3.40 -5.63
C VAL A 71 -2.09 -4.41 -4.57
N ALA A 72 -2.20 -5.70 -4.92
CA ALA A 72 -2.51 -6.77 -3.97
C ALA A 72 -1.43 -6.91 -2.91
N ASP A 73 -0.15 -6.83 -3.31
CA ASP A 73 0.98 -6.85 -2.37
C ASP A 73 0.88 -5.70 -1.35
N LEU A 74 0.50 -4.48 -1.80
CA LEU A 74 0.28 -3.35 -0.89
C LEU A 74 -0.91 -3.60 0.06
N CYS A 75 -1.97 -4.25 -0.42
CA CYS A 75 -3.11 -4.62 0.42
C CYS A 75 -2.72 -5.67 1.47
N ALA A 76 -1.84 -6.61 1.11
CA ALA A 76 -1.28 -7.57 2.04
C ALA A 76 -0.39 -6.88 3.10
N VAL A 77 0.42 -5.89 2.71
CA VAL A 77 1.19 -5.07 3.66
C VAL A 77 0.27 -4.33 4.64
N MET A 78 -0.78 -3.68 4.14
CA MET A 78 -1.76 -3.01 5.00
C MET A 78 -2.44 -4.00 5.96
N ALA A 79 -2.74 -5.22 5.49
CA ALA A 79 -3.26 -6.27 6.36
C ALA A 79 -2.27 -6.64 7.48
N MET A 80 -0.99 -6.80 7.16
CA MET A 80 0.06 -7.11 8.14
C MET A 80 0.20 -6.01 9.21
N PHE A 81 0.12 -4.75 8.80
CA PHE A 81 0.16 -3.61 9.73
C PHE A 81 -1.03 -3.62 10.69
N GLU A 82 -2.24 -3.80 10.17
CA GLU A 82 -3.46 -3.85 10.99
C GLU A 82 -3.49 -5.08 11.92
N GLU A 83 -3.03 -6.24 11.47
CA GLU A 83 -2.94 -7.43 12.32
C GLU A 83 -1.95 -7.26 13.48
N SER A 84 -0.92 -6.44 13.28
CA SER A 84 0.10 -6.13 14.29
C SER A 84 -0.31 -4.96 15.20
N GLY A 85 -1.00 -3.95 14.68
CA GLY A 85 -1.51 -2.79 15.41
C GLY A 85 -2.65 -3.13 16.41
N VAL A 86 -3.34 -4.26 16.22
CA VAL A 86 -4.41 -4.73 17.13
C VAL A 86 -3.88 -5.19 18.50
N CYS A 87 -2.57 -5.24 18.73
CA CYS A 87 -1.98 -5.47 20.04
C CYS A 87 -1.62 -4.16 20.77
N SER A 88 -2.58 -3.30 21.07
CA SER A 88 -2.40 -2.21 22.05
C SER A 88 -3.61 -2.01 22.97
#